data_AF-A0A6A5HAA0-F1
#
_entry.id   AF-A0A6A5HAA0-F1
#
_cell.length_a   1.000
_cell.length_b   1.000
_cell.length_c   1.000
_cell.angle_alpha   90.00
_cell.angle_beta   90.00
_cell.angle_gamma   90.00
#
_symmetry.space_group_name_H-M   'P 1'
#
loop_
_entity.id
_entity.type
_entity.pdbx_description
1 polymer ?
#
loop_
_entity_poly.entity_id
_entity_poly.type
_entity_poly.pdbx_seq_one_letter_code
_entity_poly.pdbx_strand_id
1 'polypeptide(L)'
;MAATECGEPGDVIDKPGHETYFAKPEHFFPHLTEDGKIPTAQFLSACQGISDFVWKCGQSAYEIRKDQEGQKYLQDLIDADLAEHGGKFGIATEGLLWLKRGLQFMLELLAEMVTAYNSGLPKQKTEDLSGAVATAYAKSLKRHHGFIAKQAFKVVTMAVPYRHTILKAVALGQEGLDDVCIHHIQCHLDNFRLNVKTLVDYYIAKNLDTPDP
;
A
#
# COMPACT_ATOMS: atom_id res chain seq x y z
N MET A 1 -8.60 -30.05 1.38
CA MET A 1 -8.78 -28.89 2.27
C MET A 1 -9.71 -27.94 1.56
N ALA A 2 -10.85 -27.60 2.18
CA ALA A 2 -11.85 -26.73 1.55
C ALA A 2 -11.20 -25.40 1.22
N ALA A 3 -11.29 -24.99 -0.06
CA ALA A 3 -10.86 -23.68 -0.51
C ALA A 3 -11.66 -22.64 0.28
N THR A 4 -10.97 -21.80 1.03
CA THR A 4 -11.55 -20.55 1.53
C THR A 4 -11.76 -19.69 0.29
N GLU A 5 -13.01 -19.50 -0.12
CA GLU A 5 -13.36 -18.57 -1.20
C GLU A 5 -13.08 -17.15 -0.69
N CYS A 6 -12.34 -16.32 -1.45
CA CYS A 6 -12.37 -14.87 -1.20
C CYS A 6 -13.84 -14.46 -1.39
N GLY A 7 -14.48 -13.92 -0.35
CA GLY A 7 -15.84 -13.38 -0.44
C GLY A 7 -15.88 -12.11 -1.28
N GLU A 8 -16.80 -11.19 -0.97
CA GLU A 8 -16.65 -9.81 -1.46
C GLU A 8 -15.29 -9.25 -1.03
N PRO A 9 -14.68 -8.30 -1.77
CA PRO A 9 -13.36 -7.79 -1.42
C PRO A 9 -13.41 -7.18 -0.01
N GLY A 10 -12.74 -7.84 0.95
CA GLY A 10 -12.80 -7.49 2.37
C GLY A 10 -13.23 -8.64 3.28
N ASP A 11 -14.02 -9.61 2.81
CA ASP A 11 -14.53 -10.67 3.67
C ASP A 11 -13.63 -11.92 3.57
N VAL A 12 -12.60 -11.93 4.40
CA VAL A 12 -11.99 -13.19 4.81
C VAL A 12 -12.84 -13.73 5.97
N ILE A 13 -13.59 -14.80 5.72
CA ILE A 13 -14.23 -15.55 6.81
C ILE A 13 -13.13 -16.33 7.53
N ASP A 14 -12.52 -15.70 8.53
CA ASP A 14 -11.49 -16.31 9.35
C ASP A 14 -12.06 -17.45 10.20
N LYS A 15 -11.30 -18.54 10.30
CA LYS A 15 -11.54 -19.55 11.33
C LYS A 15 -10.97 -19.02 12.66
N PRO A 16 -11.58 -19.33 13.81
CA PRO A 16 -11.00 -18.99 15.11
C PRO A 16 -9.53 -19.43 15.18
N GLY A 17 -8.63 -18.48 15.48
CA GLY A 17 -7.17 -18.71 15.52
C GLY A 17 -6.40 -18.40 14.23
N HIS A 18 -7.04 -17.87 13.18
CA HIS A 18 -6.40 -17.45 11.92
C HIS A 18 -6.32 -15.91 11.77
N GLU A 19 -6.54 -15.18 12.86
CA GLU A 19 -6.54 -13.71 12.86
C GLU A 19 -5.18 -13.15 12.42
N THR A 20 -5.19 -12.35 11.36
CA THR A 20 -4.00 -11.65 10.85
C THR A 20 -4.22 -10.14 10.86
N TYR A 21 -3.15 -9.37 10.63
CA TYR A 21 -3.23 -7.93 10.39
C TYR A 21 -4.25 -7.59 9.30
N PHE A 22 -4.25 -8.32 8.19
CA PHE A 22 -5.17 -8.12 7.05
C PHE A 22 -6.52 -8.83 7.21
N ALA A 23 -6.90 -9.24 8.41
CA ALA A 23 -8.25 -9.71 8.71
C ALA A 23 -9.15 -8.59 9.25
N LYS A 24 -8.58 -7.43 9.63
CA LYS A 24 -9.34 -6.33 10.23
C LYS A 24 -9.84 -5.34 9.17
N PRO A 25 -11.16 -5.04 9.12
CA PRO A 25 -11.74 -4.11 8.15
C PRO A 25 -11.09 -2.72 8.12
N GLU A 26 -10.60 -2.22 9.25
CA GLU A 26 -9.95 -0.90 9.33
C GLU A 26 -8.63 -0.81 8.55
N HIS A 27 -8.03 -1.95 8.21
CA HIS A 27 -6.78 -2.04 7.45
C HIS A 27 -7.02 -2.21 5.96
N PHE A 28 -8.28 -2.25 5.51
CA PHE A 28 -8.63 -2.40 4.10
C PHE A 28 -8.74 -1.05 3.45
N PHE A 29 -8.17 -0.95 2.25
CA PHE A 29 -8.47 0.18 1.38
C PHE A 29 -9.99 0.26 1.16
N PRO A 30 -10.55 1.47 1.04
CA PRO A 30 -11.98 1.61 0.88
C PRO A 30 -12.44 1.09 -0.47
N HIS A 31 -13.70 0.68 -0.55
CA HIS A 31 -14.38 0.60 -1.83
C HIS A 31 -14.57 2.00 -2.39
N LEU A 32 -14.40 2.16 -3.70
CA LEU A 32 -14.73 3.42 -4.36
C LEU A 32 -16.24 3.64 -4.31
N THR A 33 -16.65 4.90 -4.23
CA THR A 33 -18.06 5.26 -4.41
C THR A 33 -18.52 5.01 -5.84
N GLU A 34 -19.84 5.08 -6.09
CA GLU A 34 -20.41 4.93 -7.43
C GLU A 34 -19.83 5.93 -8.45
N ASP A 35 -19.45 7.14 -7.99
CA ASP A 35 -18.78 8.17 -8.78
C ASP A 35 -17.25 8.06 -8.81
N GLY A 36 -16.68 6.97 -8.27
CA GLY A 36 -15.25 6.68 -8.32
C GLY A 36 -14.39 7.46 -7.32
N LYS A 37 -14.98 8.05 -6.29
CA LYS A 37 -14.25 8.79 -5.25
C LYS A 37 -13.71 7.86 -4.18
N ILE A 38 -12.59 8.26 -3.57
CA ILE A 38 -11.89 7.51 -2.53
C ILE A 38 -12.25 8.10 -1.15
N PRO A 39 -12.94 7.36 -0.27
CA PRO A 39 -13.21 7.80 1.11
C PRO A 39 -11.92 8.12 1.90
N THR A 40 -11.74 9.38 2.30
CA THR A 40 -10.51 9.88 2.92
C THR A 40 -10.14 9.12 4.20
N ALA A 41 -11.07 9.04 5.15
CA ALA A 41 -10.80 8.51 6.49
C ALA A 41 -10.38 7.03 6.45
N GLN A 42 -11.10 6.20 5.69
CA GLN A 42 -10.80 4.79 5.55
C GLN A 42 -9.50 4.56 4.77
N PHE A 43 -9.23 5.33 3.71
CA PHE A 43 -7.96 5.25 2.99
C PHE A 43 -6.77 5.56 3.90
N LEU A 44 -6.84 6.64 4.70
CA LEU A 44 -5.76 7.02 5.61
C LEU A 44 -5.62 6.05 6.79
N SER A 45 -6.70 5.38 7.20
CA SER A 45 -6.67 4.27 8.17
C SER A 45 -5.90 3.07 7.60
N ALA A 46 -6.22 2.63 6.38
CA ALA A 46 -5.52 1.54 5.71
C ALA A 46 -4.03 1.84 5.50
N CYS A 47 -3.68 3.08 5.18
CA CYS A 47 -2.30 3.53 5.05
C CYS A 47 -1.51 3.46 6.36
N GLN A 48 -2.16 3.69 7.51
CA GLN A 48 -1.51 3.58 8.82
C GLN A 48 -0.97 2.17 9.04
N GLY A 49 -1.71 1.16 8.59
CA GLY A 49 -1.27 -0.21 8.72
C GLY A 49 -0.05 -0.59 7.92
N ILE A 50 0.10 0.03 6.76
CA ILE A 50 1.30 -0.09 5.94
C ILE A 50 2.45 0.70 6.58
N SER A 51 2.16 1.79 7.29
CA SER A 51 3.18 2.64 7.89
C SER A 51 3.89 2.05 9.11
N ASP A 52 3.27 1.09 9.81
CA ASP A 52 3.96 0.31 10.85
C ASP A 52 5.15 -0.48 10.28
N PHE A 53 5.16 -0.70 8.96
CA PHE A 53 6.27 -1.31 8.21
C PHE A 53 7.15 -0.28 7.46
N VAL A 54 6.65 0.94 7.22
CA VAL A 54 7.33 2.00 6.45
C VAL A 54 7.11 3.37 7.10
N TRP A 55 8.01 3.73 8.02
CA TRP A 55 7.99 4.98 8.82
C TRP A 55 7.61 6.25 8.03
N LYS A 56 8.14 6.43 6.81
CA LYS A 56 7.88 7.64 6.01
C LYS A 56 6.44 7.75 5.49
N CYS A 57 5.74 6.64 5.27
CA CYS A 57 4.34 6.68 4.81
C CYS A 57 3.40 7.16 5.93
N GLY A 58 3.75 6.87 7.20
CA GLY A 58 2.95 7.22 8.37
C GLY A 58 2.96 8.71 8.67
N GLN A 59 4.10 9.38 8.47
CA GLN A 59 4.21 10.82 8.69
C GLN A 59 3.33 11.61 7.72
N SER A 60 3.39 11.30 6.42
CA SER A 60 2.54 11.97 5.42
C SER A 60 1.05 11.73 5.69
N ALA A 61 0.64 10.49 6.01
CA ALA A 61 -0.74 10.19 6.37
C ALA A 61 -1.21 10.95 7.62
N TYR A 62 -0.34 11.12 8.61
CA TYR A 62 -0.63 11.88 9.82
C TYR A 62 -0.80 13.38 9.56
N GLU A 63 0.05 13.98 8.72
CA GLU A 63 -0.05 15.39 8.34
C GLU A 63 -1.36 15.66 7.58
N ILE A 64 -1.72 14.80 6.63
CA ILE A 64 -3.00 14.89 5.89
C ILE A 64 -4.19 14.80 6.84
N ARG A 65 -4.15 13.91 7.84
CA ARG A 65 -5.27 13.75 8.79
C ARG A 65 -5.53 14.97 9.67
N LYS A 66 -4.53 15.82 9.89
CA LYS A 66 -4.72 17.09 10.62
C LYS A 66 -5.46 18.13 9.80
N ASP A 67 -5.35 18.03 8.47
CA ASP A 67 -5.85 19.01 7.51
C ASP A 67 -7.15 18.56 6.82
N GLN A 68 -7.55 17.30 7.01
CA GLN A 68 -8.71 16.69 6.34
C GLN A 68 -10.08 17.19 6.83
N GLU A 69 -10.15 18.15 7.78
CA GLU A 69 -11.42 18.55 8.40
C GLU A 69 -12.44 18.98 7.32
N GLY A 70 -13.49 18.18 7.16
CA GLY A 70 -14.59 18.43 6.22
C GLY A 70 -14.49 17.73 4.86
N GLN A 71 -13.35 17.13 4.49
CA GLN A 71 -13.17 16.53 3.17
C GLN A 71 -13.41 15.00 3.18
N LYS A 72 -14.60 14.60 2.72
CA LYS A 72 -15.03 13.19 2.71
C LYS A 72 -14.23 12.32 1.75
N TYR A 73 -13.68 12.91 0.69
CA TYR A 73 -13.01 12.19 -0.38
C TYR A 73 -11.64 12.79 -0.73
N LEU A 74 -10.67 11.94 -1.10
CA LEU A 74 -9.30 12.40 -1.38
C LEU A 74 -9.24 13.40 -2.55
N GLN A 75 -10.09 13.20 -3.56
CA GLN A 75 -10.19 14.11 -4.70
C GLN A 75 -10.61 15.52 -4.27
N ASP A 76 -11.58 15.61 -3.36
CA ASP A 76 -12.08 16.88 -2.85
C ASP A 76 -11.04 17.54 -1.92
N LEU A 77 -10.28 16.73 -1.17
CA LEU A 77 -9.16 17.20 -0.35
C LEU A 77 -8.06 17.85 -1.20
N ILE A 78 -7.68 17.23 -2.31
CA ILE A 78 -6.70 17.79 -3.26
C ILE A 78 -7.24 19.08 -3.87
N ASP A 79 -8.51 19.11 -4.27
CA ASP A 79 -9.10 20.28 -4.91
C ASP A 79 -9.21 21.47 -3.95
N ALA A 80 -9.57 21.22 -2.69
CA ALA A 80 -9.62 22.24 -1.65
C ALA A 80 -8.21 22.82 -1.36
N ASP A 81 -7.22 21.95 -1.18
CA ASP A 81 -5.83 22.35 -0.92
C ASP A 81 -5.25 23.19 -2.07
N LEU A 82 -5.48 22.78 -3.32
CA LEU A 82 -5.08 23.57 -4.49
C LEU A 82 -5.81 24.92 -4.56
N ALA A 83 -7.10 24.97 -4.27
CA ALA A 83 -7.88 26.21 -4.31
C ALA A 83 -7.37 27.22 -3.27
N GLU A 84 -7.07 26.75 -2.06
CA GLU A 84 -6.52 27.58 -0.98
C GLU A 84 -5.11 28.12 -1.32
N HIS A 85 -4.31 27.33 -2.03
CA HIS A 85 -2.91 27.66 -2.35
C HIS A 85 -2.72 28.24 -3.77
N GLY A 86 -3.80 28.71 -4.41
CA GLY A 86 -3.73 29.38 -5.72
C GLY A 86 -3.22 28.47 -6.83
N GLY A 87 -3.62 27.20 -6.82
CA GLY A 87 -3.21 26.16 -7.77
C GLY A 87 -1.83 25.55 -7.50
N LYS A 88 -1.17 25.91 -6.40
CA LYS A 88 0.09 25.31 -5.96
C LYS A 88 -0.19 24.24 -4.92
N PHE A 89 0.81 23.41 -4.67
CA PHE A 89 0.72 22.35 -3.68
C PHE A 89 0.71 22.97 -2.28
N GLY A 90 -0.34 22.71 -1.52
CA GLY A 90 -0.30 22.79 -0.07
C GLY A 90 0.11 21.46 0.55
N ILE A 91 -0.10 21.34 1.86
CA ILE A 91 0.37 20.20 2.65
C ILE A 91 -0.35 18.92 2.22
N ALA A 92 -1.66 18.98 1.99
CA ALA A 92 -2.44 17.78 1.66
C ALA A 92 -2.07 17.24 0.27
N THR A 93 -1.96 18.10 -0.74
CA THR A 93 -1.60 17.68 -2.11
C THR A 93 -0.17 17.13 -2.18
N GLU A 94 0.79 17.76 -1.50
CA GLU A 94 2.17 17.26 -1.46
C GLU A 94 2.28 15.96 -0.65
N GLY A 95 1.65 15.90 0.52
CA GLY A 95 1.63 14.72 1.36
C GLY A 95 1.03 13.51 0.65
N LEU A 96 -0.11 13.68 -0.02
CA LEU A 96 -0.76 12.62 -0.79
C LEU A 96 0.04 12.19 -2.01
N LEU A 97 0.82 13.10 -2.64
CA LEU A 97 1.71 12.74 -3.74
C LEU A 97 2.78 11.74 -3.28
N TRP A 98 3.45 12.04 -2.17
CA TRP A 98 4.49 11.18 -1.63
C TRP A 98 3.92 9.87 -1.07
N LEU A 99 2.77 9.95 -0.40
CA LEU A 99 2.06 8.77 0.09
C LEU A 99 1.69 7.83 -1.08
N LYS A 100 1.07 8.36 -2.14
CA LYS A 100 0.74 7.61 -3.37
C LYS A 100 1.94 6.87 -3.94
N ARG A 101 3.09 7.55 -4.07
CA ARG A 101 4.33 6.94 -4.60
C ARG A 101 4.86 5.81 -3.70
N GLY A 102 4.75 5.98 -2.37
CA GLY A 102 5.08 4.93 -1.40
C GLY A 102 4.12 3.73 -1.49
N LEU A 103 2.82 3.99 -1.69
CA LEU A 103 1.81 2.96 -1.87
C LEU A 103 1.99 2.19 -3.18
N GLN A 104 2.37 2.84 -4.28
CA GLN A 104 2.74 2.17 -5.54
C GLN A 104 3.89 1.16 -5.30
N PHE A 105 4.91 1.55 -4.53
CA PHE A 105 5.98 0.63 -4.15
C PHE A 105 5.49 -0.55 -3.32
N MET A 106 4.66 -0.29 -2.30
CA MET A 106 4.15 -1.34 -1.43
C MET A 106 3.22 -2.31 -2.16
N LEU A 107 2.38 -1.80 -3.06
CA LEU A 107 1.52 -2.62 -3.92
C LEU A 107 2.35 -3.57 -4.78
N GLU A 108 3.40 -3.06 -5.45
CA GLU A 108 4.30 -3.90 -6.24
C GLU A 108 5.03 -4.93 -5.38
N LEU A 109 5.55 -4.54 -4.20
CA LEU A 109 6.25 -5.46 -3.30
C LEU A 109 5.34 -6.61 -2.84
N LEU A 110 4.11 -6.29 -2.41
CA LEU A 110 3.15 -7.30 -1.98
C LEU A 110 2.74 -8.21 -3.13
N ALA A 111 2.54 -7.67 -4.34
CA ALA A 111 2.23 -8.45 -5.54
C ALA A 111 3.37 -9.40 -5.93
N GLU A 112 4.63 -8.94 -5.91
CA GLU A 112 5.81 -9.75 -6.16
C GLU A 112 5.94 -10.86 -5.10
N MET A 113 5.71 -10.54 -3.82
CA MET A 113 5.76 -11.51 -2.73
C MET A 113 4.70 -12.61 -2.87
N VAL A 114 3.45 -12.25 -3.18
CA VAL A 114 2.35 -13.22 -3.42
C VAL A 114 2.68 -14.09 -4.64
N THR A 115 3.14 -13.48 -5.73
CA THR A 115 3.50 -14.19 -6.97
C THR A 115 4.62 -15.20 -6.71
N ALA A 116 5.70 -14.77 -6.03
CA ALA A 116 6.80 -15.65 -5.66
C ALA A 116 6.34 -16.79 -4.75
N TYR A 117 5.55 -16.49 -3.71
CA TYR A 117 5.03 -17.50 -2.78
C TYR A 117 4.19 -18.57 -3.49
N ASN A 118 3.38 -18.17 -4.47
CA ASN A 118 2.47 -19.03 -5.23
C ASN A 118 3.10 -19.66 -6.49
N SER A 119 4.38 -19.41 -6.76
CA SER A 119 5.08 -19.89 -7.98
C SER A 119 5.25 -21.42 -8.09
N GLY A 120 4.94 -22.17 -7.04
CA GLY A 120 5.20 -23.62 -6.95
C GLY A 120 6.66 -23.98 -6.65
N LEU A 121 7.56 -22.98 -6.55
CA LEU A 121 8.94 -23.21 -6.10
C LEU A 121 8.98 -23.60 -4.61
N PRO A 122 10.01 -24.34 -4.18
CA PRO A 122 10.25 -24.59 -2.75
C PRO A 122 10.29 -23.27 -1.97
N LYS A 123 9.61 -23.21 -0.82
CA LYS A 123 9.43 -21.97 -0.05
C LYS A 123 10.76 -21.29 0.29
N GLN A 124 11.82 -22.06 0.53
CA GLN A 124 13.18 -21.58 0.82
C GLN A 124 13.79 -20.78 -0.34
N LYS A 125 13.42 -21.07 -1.60
CA LYS A 125 13.89 -20.32 -2.78
C LYS A 125 13.21 -18.96 -2.95
N THR A 126 12.16 -18.71 -2.19
CA THR A 126 11.33 -17.49 -2.23
C THR A 126 11.37 -16.73 -0.91
N GLU A 127 12.36 -17.08 -0.07
CA GLU A 127 12.48 -16.56 1.29
C GLU A 127 13.19 -15.21 1.34
N ASP A 128 14.18 -15.01 0.46
CA ASP A 128 14.85 -13.73 0.24
C ASP A 128 13.95 -12.81 -0.59
N LEU A 129 13.67 -11.62 -0.06
CA LEU A 129 12.81 -10.61 -0.68
C LEU A 129 13.60 -9.49 -1.36
N SER A 130 14.94 -9.53 -1.34
CA SER A 130 15.80 -8.49 -1.93
C SER A 130 15.47 -8.22 -3.41
N GLY A 131 15.27 -9.29 -4.20
CA GLY A 131 14.88 -9.20 -5.60
C GLY A 131 13.47 -8.61 -5.81
N ALA A 132 12.51 -8.98 -4.98
CA ALA A 132 11.15 -8.43 -5.01
C ALA A 132 11.16 -6.93 -4.69
N VAL A 133 11.89 -6.53 -3.65
CA VAL A 133 12.06 -5.12 -3.28
C VAL A 133 12.76 -4.31 -4.37
N ALA A 134 13.82 -4.85 -4.98
CA ALA A 134 14.51 -4.19 -6.08
C ALA A 134 13.59 -3.98 -7.30
N THR A 135 12.76 -4.97 -7.62
CA THR A 135 11.78 -4.91 -8.71
C THR A 135 10.69 -3.88 -8.42
N ALA A 136 10.07 -3.95 -7.24
CA ALA A 136 9.07 -2.98 -6.80
C ALA A 136 9.60 -1.55 -6.84
N TYR A 137 10.83 -1.32 -6.36
CA TYR A 137 11.48 -0.02 -6.42
C TYR A 137 11.67 0.50 -7.84
N ALA A 138 12.14 -0.37 -8.73
CA ALA A 138 12.39 0.00 -10.12
C ALA A 138 11.12 0.42 -10.86
N LYS A 139 10.00 -0.24 -10.59
CA LYS A 139 8.68 0.04 -11.18
C LYS A 139 7.97 1.27 -10.58
N SER A 140 8.41 1.76 -9.43
CA SER A 140 7.72 2.84 -8.68
C SER A 140 8.67 3.98 -8.29
N LEU A 141 9.16 4.01 -7.04
CA LEU A 141 9.89 5.12 -6.43
C LEU A 141 11.18 5.53 -7.16
N LYS A 142 11.84 4.60 -7.88
CA LYS A 142 13.16 4.86 -8.48
C LYS A 142 13.17 6.07 -9.40
N ARG A 143 12.11 6.31 -10.17
CA ARG A 143 12.02 7.46 -11.08
C ARG A 143 11.98 8.81 -10.34
N HIS A 144 11.41 8.82 -9.13
CA HIS A 144 11.24 10.02 -8.31
C HIS A 144 12.46 10.30 -7.39
N HIS A 145 13.38 9.34 -7.25
CA HIS A 145 14.56 9.49 -6.41
C HIS A 145 15.75 10.11 -7.17
N GLY A 146 16.37 11.13 -6.55
CA GLY A 146 17.69 11.63 -6.95
C GLY A 146 18.82 10.62 -6.69
N PHE A 147 20.04 10.95 -7.10
CA PHE A 147 21.20 10.06 -6.98
C PHE A 147 21.44 9.56 -5.55
N ILE A 148 21.38 10.45 -4.55
CA ILE A 148 21.61 10.12 -3.15
C ILE A 148 20.55 9.14 -2.63
N ALA A 149 19.27 9.41 -2.89
CA ALA A 149 18.17 8.54 -2.48
C ALA A 149 18.24 7.16 -3.16
N LYS A 150 18.71 7.09 -4.41
CA LYS A 150 18.99 5.82 -5.11
C LYS A 150 20.11 5.03 -4.45
N GLN A 151 21.20 5.66 -4.01
CA GLN A 151 22.28 4.95 -3.30
C GLN A 151 21.83 4.48 -1.92
N ALA A 152 21.10 5.31 -1.17
CA ALA A 152 20.54 4.92 0.11
C ALA A 152 19.61 3.70 -0.02
N PHE A 153 18.78 3.64 -1.06
CA PHE A 153 17.89 2.51 -1.29
C PHE A 153 18.66 1.18 -1.50
N LYS A 154 19.81 1.19 -2.16
CA LYS A 154 20.66 -0.02 -2.31
C LYS A 154 21.09 -0.59 -0.96
N VAL A 155 21.38 0.27 0.01
CA VAL A 155 21.73 -0.17 1.37
C VAL A 155 20.50 -0.75 2.06
N VAL A 156 19.33 -0.10 1.92
CA VAL A 156 18.06 -0.61 2.47
C VAL A 156 17.74 -2.00 1.92
N THR A 157 17.98 -2.27 0.63
CA THR A 157 17.72 -3.60 0.06
C THR A 157 18.54 -4.73 0.70
N MET A 158 19.69 -4.42 1.30
CA MET A 158 20.51 -5.41 2.01
C MET A 158 19.98 -5.73 3.42
N ALA A 159 19.11 -4.87 3.96
CA ALA A 159 18.51 -5.01 5.28
C ALA A 159 17.04 -5.48 5.23
N VAL A 160 16.57 -5.89 4.05
CA VAL A 160 15.20 -6.40 3.87
C VAL A 160 15.06 -7.70 4.68
N PRO A 161 14.05 -7.81 5.57
CA PRO A 161 13.79 -9.04 6.29
C PRO A 161 13.41 -10.18 5.36
N TYR A 162 13.66 -11.41 5.79
CA TYR A 162 13.14 -12.58 5.09
C TYR A 162 11.61 -12.62 5.12
N ARG A 163 11.03 -13.31 4.16
CA ARG A 163 9.57 -13.42 4.01
C ARG A 163 8.88 -13.92 5.28
N HIS A 164 9.34 -14.99 5.91
CA HIS A 164 8.75 -15.49 7.16
C HIS A 164 8.75 -14.43 8.28
N THR A 165 9.75 -13.55 8.31
CA THR A 165 9.81 -12.47 9.31
C THR A 165 8.68 -11.47 9.08
N ILE A 166 8.43 -11.11 7.82
CA ILE A 166 7.30 -10.24 7.44
C ILE A 166 5.97 -10.94 7.71
N LEU A 167 5.83 -12.20 7.29
CA LEU A 167 4.59 -12.96 7.47
C LEU A 167 4.27 -13.20 8.95
N LYS A 168 5.27 -13.42 9.80
CA LYS A 168 5.10 -13.49 11.26
C LYS A 168 4.60 -12.17 11.85
N ALA A 169 5.11 -11.03 11.36
CA ALA A 169 4.62 -9.73 11.79
C ALA A 169 3.16 -9.50 11.36
N VAL A 170 2.82 -9.87 10.11
CA VAL A 170 1.44 -9.85 9.60
C VAL A 170 0.53 -10.81 10.38
N ALA A 171 1.05 -11.94 10.84
CA ALA A 171 0.36 -12.91 11.69
C ALA A 171 0.27 -12.47 13.17
N LEU A 172 0.61 -11.22 13.49
CA LEU A 172 0.59 -10.67 14.86
C LEU A 172 1.47 -11.49 15.83
N GLY A 173 2.57 -12.04 15.33
CA GLY A 173 3.52 -12.88 16.07
C GLY A 173 3.24 -14.38 16.04
N GLN A 174 2.11 -14.81 15.47
CA GLN A 174 1.76 -16.23 15.34
C GLN A 174 2.63 -16.94 14.28
N GLU A 175 2.84 -18.24 14.45
CA GLU A 175 3.62 -19.08 13.54
C GLU A 175 2.71 -20.04 12.76
N GLY A 176 3.15 -20.45 11.57
CA GLY A 176 2.41 -21.42 10.74
C GLY A 176 1.21 -20.83 9.98
N LEU A 177 1.07 -19.50 9.95
CA LEU A 177 -0.01 -18.79 9.24
C LEU A 177 0.43 -18.23 7.88
N ASP A 178 1.58 -18.63 7.34
CA ASP A 178 2.13 -18.08 6.09
C ASP A 178 1.13 -18.16 4.92
N ASP A 179 0.50 -19.32 4.70
CA ASP A 179 -0.49 -19.51 3.63
C ASP A 179 -1.73 -18.61 3.84
N VAL A 180 -2.16 -18.44 5.09
CA VAL A 180 -3.29 -17.58 5.47
C VAL A 180 -2.95 -16.11 5.21
N CYS A 181 -1.80 -15.65 5.70
CA CYS A 181 -1.32 -14.29 5.47
C CYS A 181 -1.21 -13.96 3.98
N ILE A 182 -0.64 -14.87 3.18
CA ILE A 182 -0.51 -14.68 1.73
C ILE A 182 -1.88 -14.62 1.05
N HIS A 183 -2.80 -15.49 1.43
CA HIS A 183 -4.15 -15.48 0.91
C HIS A 183 -4.87 -14.16 1.22
N HIS A 184 -4.76 -13.66 2.46
CA HIS A 184 -5.37 -12.39 2.85
C HIS A 184 -4.78 -11.23 2.05
N ILE A 185 -3.45 -11.14 1.96
CA ILE A 185 -2.80 -10.13 1.12
C ILE A 185 -3.34 -10.19 -0.31
N GLN A 186 -3.44 -11.40 -0.88
CA GLN A 186 -3.94 -11.60 -2.23
C GLN A 186 -5.38 -11.12 -2.42
N CYS A 187 -6.31 -11.42 -1.51
CA CYS A 187 -7.70 -10.94 -1.63
C CYS A 187 -7.80 -9.40 -1.56
N HIS A 188 -6.82 -8.71 -0.95
CA HIS A 188 -6.82 -7.24 -0.84
C HIS A 188 -6.08 -6.51 -1.97
N LEU A 189 -5.23 -7.21 -2.73
CA LEU A 189 -4.37 -6.58 -3.75
C LEU A 189 -5.16 -5.85 -4.83
N ASP A 190 -6.31 -6.37 -5.24
CA ASP A 190 -7.09 -5.79 -6.33
C ASP A 190 -7.75 -4.47 -5.92
N ASN A 191 -8.33 -4.42 -4.72
CA ASN A 191 -8.91 -3.19 -4.21
C ASN A 191 -7.84 -2.14 -3.88
N PHE A 192 -6.68 -2.58 -3.36
CA PHE A 192 -5.54 -1.70 -3.17
C PHE A 192 -5.06 -1.12 -4.52
N ARG A 193 -4.94 -1.96 -5.55
CA ARG A 193 -4.58 -1.53 -6.92
C ARG A 193 -5.57 -0.52 -7.47
N LEU A 194 -6.87 -0.75 -7.29
CA LEU A 194 -7.92 0.17 -7.75
C LEU A 194 -7.80 1.55 -7.10
N ASN A 195 -7.60 1.60 -5.78
CA ASN A 195 -7.41 2.85 -5.03
C ASN A 195 -6.16 3.62 -5.49
N VAL A 196 -5.01 2.93 -5.59
CA VAL A 196 -3.77 3.54 -6.05
C VAL A 196 -3.90 4.05 -7.48
N LYS A 197 -4.47 3.25 -8.39
CA LYS A 197 -4.68 3.66 -9.78
C LYS A 197 -5.56 4.90 -9.87
N THR A 198 -6.67 4.92 -9.14
CA THR A 198 -7.61 6.05 -9.12
C THR A 198 -6.92 7.33 -8.66
N LEU A 199 -6.09 7.25 -7.62
CA LEU A 199 -5.32 8.39 -7.15
C LEU A 199 -4.24 8.82 -8.15
N VAL A 200 -3.52 7.88 -8.78
CA VAL A 200 -2.53 8.17 -9.84
C VAL A 200 -3.18 8.90 -11.02
N ASP A 201 -4.29 8.37 -11.52
CA ASP A 201 -5.01 8.96 -12.65
C ASP A 201 -5.50 10.37 -12.31
N TYR A 202 -5.96 10.60 -11.07
CA TYR A 202 -6.39 11.92 -10.62
C TYR A 202 -5.24 12.95 -10.61
N TYR A 203 -4.07 12.58 -10.09
CA TYR A 203 -2.89 13.45 -10.10
C TYR A 203 -2.42 13.77 -11.53
N ILE A 204 -2.45 12.79 -12.44
CA ILE A 204 -2.09 12.99 -13.85
C ILE A 204 -3.11 13.91 -14.53
N ALA A 205 -4.41 13.68 -14.34
CA ALA A 205 -5.47 14.49 -14.95
C ALA A 205 -5.42 15.96 -14.51
N LYS A 206 -4.93 16.22 -13.29
CA LYS A 206 -4.73 17.57 -12.74
C LYS A 206 -3.37 18.18 -13.08
N ASN A 207 -2.52 17.49 -13.85
CA ASN A 207 -1.14 17.88 -14.18
C ASN A 207 -0.23 18.05 -12.95
N LEU A 208 -0.48 17.28 -11.89
CA LEU A 208 0.26 17.31 -10.62
C LEU A 208 1.36 16.23 -10.55
N ASP A 209 1.32 15.25 -11.45
CA ASP A 209 2.35 14.21 -11.59
C ASP A 209 2.45 13.78 -13.06
N THR A 210 3.49 13.04 -13.41
CA THR A 210 3.69 12.53 -14.77
C THR A 210 3.25 11.06 -14.89
N PRO A 211 2.71 10.61 -16.03
CA PRO A 211 2.40 9.20 -16.26
C PRO A 211 3.57 8.28 -15.98
N ASP A 212 3.27 7.05 -15.54
CA ASP A 212 4.28 6.00 -15.38
C ASP A 212 4.97 5.68 -16.72
N PRO A 213 6.29 5.40 -16.70
CA PRO A 213 7.08 5.21 -17.93
C PRO A 213 6.64 4.01 -18.75
#